data_AF-A0A947FRX1-F1
#
_entry.id   AF-A0A947FRX1-F1
#
_cell.length_a   1.000
_cell.length_b   1.000
_cell.length_c   1.000
_cell.angle_alpha   90.00
_cell.angle_beta   90.00
_cell.angle_gamma   90.00
#
_symmetry.space_group_name_H-M   'P 1'
#
loop_
_entity.id
_entity.type
_entity.pdbx_description
1 polymer ?
#
loop_
_entity_poly.entity_id
_entity_poly.type
_entity_poly.pdbx_seq_one_letter_code
_entity_poly.pdbx_strand_id
1 'polypeptide(L)'
;LMDSAGNIYFTDPPYGLDGFETSPALELDFFGVYRLTATGELELLVHDLKKPNGIALDEKRHKLLVSDSHPGKSQIMIYDLKDDGGVSNGQLFYDAVTYEKQGPGSTDGLEIHSSGMIFATMPNGVGIFNWDGKLLAYLAMGQVTNVAFNTDESMLFITGPKHLYRMQLK
;
A
#
# COMPACT_ATOMS: atom_id res chain seq x y z
N LEU A 1 -2.94 -9.44 2.17
CA LEU A 1 -4.23 -9.35 1.46
C LEU A 1 -4.57 -10.70 0.84
N MET A 2 -5.84 -11.09 0.72
CA MET A 2 -6.23 -12.37 0.11
C MET A 2 -7.23 -12.13 -1.03
N ASP A 3 -7.04 -12.82 -2.17
CA ASP A 3 -7.99 -12.75 -3.29
C ASP A 3 -9.13 -13.79 -3.17
N SER A 4 -10.09 -13.75 -4.09
CA SER A 4 -11.24 -14.66 -4.09
C SER A 4 -10.87 -16.13 -4.31
N ALA A 5 -9.69 -16.41 -4.87
CA ALA A 5 -9.15 -17.75 -5.07
C ALA A 5 -8.34 -18.26 -3.85
N GLY A 6 -8.16 -17.44 -2.81
CA GLY A 6 -7.43 -17.79 -1.59
C GLY A 6 -5.92 -17.57 -1.68
N ASN A 7 -5.42 -16.88 -2.70
CA ASN A 7 -4.01 -16.51 -2.78
C ASN A 7 -3.74 -15.31 -1.86
N ILE A 8 -2.57 -15.30 -1.22
CA ILE A 8 -2.14 -14.25 -0.31
C ILE A 8 -1.10 -13.37 -0.98
N TYR A 9 -1.36 -12.07 -1.05
CA TYR A 9 -0.43 -11.07 -1.54
C TYR A 9 0.16 -10.29 -0.37
N PHE A 10 1.47 -10.08 -0.40
CA PHE A 10 2.20 -9.38 0.65
C PHE A 10 3.45 -8.70 0.11
N THR A 11 3.99 -7.78 0.91
CA THR A 11 5.23 -7.05 0.65
C THR A 11 6.28 -7.47 1.66
N ASP A 12 7.55 -7.38 1.28
CA ASP A 12 8.70 -7.72 2.13
C ASP A 12 9.69 -6.54 2.25
N PRO A 13 9.34 -5.48 2.99
CA PRO A 13 10.24 -4.35 3.24
C PRO A 13 11.25 -4.63 4.38
N PRO A 14 12.32 -3.82 4.50
CA PRO A 14 13.39 -4.03 5.49
C PRO A 14 13.01 -3.71 6.95
N TYR A 15 11.76 -3.35 7.26
CA TYR A 15 11.40 -2.73 8.54
C TYR A 15 11.57 -3.63 9.77
N GLY A 16 11.64 -4.94 9.57
CA GLY A 16 11.92 -5.92 10.64
C GLY A 16 13.41 -6.13 10.94
N LEU A 17 14.32 -5.52 10.17
CA LEU A 17 15.76 -5.77 10.26
C LEU A 17 16.51 -4.64 10.95
N ASP A 18 17.45 -4.99 11.82
CA ASP A 18 18.39 -4.04 12.41
C ASP A 18 19.26 -3.41 11.30
N GLY A 19 19.22 -2.09 11.19
CA GLY A 19 19.92 -1.35 10.13
C GLY A 19 19.17 -1.31 8.78
N PHE A 20 17.95 -1.84 8.71
CA PHE A 20 17.05 -1.77 7.56
C PHE A 20 17.74 -2.22 6.25
N GLU A 21 17.88 -1.34 5.26
CA GLU A 21 18.53 -1.62 3.97
C GLU A 21 20.04 -1.92 4.06
N THR A 22 20.67 -1.62 5.19
CA THR A 22 22.09 -1.90 5.43
C THR A 22 22.32 -3.10 6.34
N SER A 23 21.24 -3.81 6.68
CA SER A 23 21.32 -4.95 7.60
C SER A 23 22.18 -6.07 7.02
N PRO A 24 23.12 -6.65 7.79
CA PRO A 24 23.84 -7.84 7.38
C PRO A 24 22.94 -9.09 7.32
N ALA A 25 21.71 -9.01 7.83
CA ALA A 25 20.73 -10.10 7.82
C ALA A 25 19.89 -10.15 6.53
N LEU A 26 20.10 -9.22 5.60
CA LEU A 26 19.45 -9.26 4.29
C LEU A 26 19.90 -10.52 3.52
N GLU A 27 18.92 -11.30 3.06
CA GLU A 27 19.15 -12.49 2.22
C GLU A 27 18.99 -12.19 0.72
N LEU A 28 18.30 -11.10 0.40
CA LEU A 28 18.03 -10.63 -0.96
C LEU A 28 18.61 -9.23 -1.17
N ASP A 29 18.98 -8.92 -2.42
CA ASP A 29 19.46 -7.60 -2.83
C ASP A 29 18.32 -6.65 -3.28
N PHE A 30 17.06 -7.08 -3.09
CA PHE A 30 15.85 -6.32 -3.37
C PHE A 30 14.77 -6.55 -2.30
N PHE A 31 13.73 -5.72 -2.33
CA PHE A 31 12.51 -5.87 -1.53
C PHE A 31 11.33 -6.15 -2.45
N GLY A 32 10.60 -7.23 -2.16
CA GLY A 32 9.66 -7.80 -3.11
C GLY A 32 8.20 -7.54 -2.78
N VAL A 33 7.36 -7.63 -3.82
CA VAL A 33 5.93 -7.92 -3.71
C VAL A 33 5.75 -9.37 -4.13
N TYR A 34 5.09 -10.15 -3.29
CA TYR A 34 4.95 -11.59 -3.47
C TYR A 34 3.50 -12.01 -3.47
N ARG A 35 3.29 -13.19 -4.03
CA ARG A 35 2.07 -13.96 -3.90
C ARG A 35 2.38 -15.37 -3.40
N LEU A 36 1.70 -15.79 -2.35
CA LEU A 36 1.61 -17.18 -1.94
C LEU A 36 0.28 -17.74 -2.47
N THR A 37 0.33 -18.68 -3.41
CA THR A 37 -0.87 -19.27 -3.97
C THR A 37 -1.60 -20.14 -2.95
N ALA A 38 -2.88 -20.41 -3.18
CA ALA A 38 -3.65 -21.32 -2.35
C ALA A 38 -3.08 -22.76 -2.29
N THR A 39 -2.23 -23.14 -3.25
CA THR A 39 -1.52 -24.43 -3.26
C THR A 39 -0.19 -24.39 -2.51
N GLY A 40 0.25 -23.23 -2.02
CA GLY A 40 1.49 -23.04 -1.28
C GLY A 40 2.71 -22.69 -2.14
N GLU A 41 2.51 -22.33 -3.41
CA GLU A 41 3.59 -21.84 -4.28
C GLU A 41 3.85 -20.37 -4.02
N LEU A 42 5.12 -20.00 -3.81
CA LEU A 42 5.53 -18.62 -3.60
C LEU A 42 6.09 -18.03 -4.91
N GLU A 43 5.54 -16.90 -5.31
CA GLU A 43 5.89 -16.21 -6.54
C GLU A 43 6.28 -14.76 -6.28
N LEU A 44 7.36 -14.32 -6.92
CA LEU A 44 7.79 -12.92 -6.94
C LEU A 44 7.06 -12.16 -8.05
N LEU A 45 6.35 -11.09 -7.69
CA LEU A 45 5.55 -10.29 -8.61
C LEU A 45 6.24 -8.99 -9.04
N VAL A 46 6.89 -8.30 -8.09
CA VAL A 46 7.56 -7.02 -8.30
C VAL A 46 8.82 -6.97 -7.43
N HIS A 47 9.93 -6.45 -7.96
CA HIS A 47 11.23 -6.44 -7.26
C HIS A 47 12.05 -5.16 -7.48
N ASP A 48 11.51 -4.15 -8.16
CA ASP A 48 12.19 -2.91 -8.53
C ASP A 48 11.80 -1.70 -7.64
N LEU A 49 10.93 -1.93 -6.65
CA LEU A 49 10.59 -0.95 -5.61
C LEU A 49 11.68 -0.88 -4.54
N LYS A 50 11.73 0.24 -3.81
CA LYS A 50 12.76 0.47 -2.78
C LYS A 50 12.29 0.13 -1.37
N LYS A 51 11.02 0.39 -1.03
CA LYS A 51 10.39 0.02 0.24
C LYS A 51 8.91 -0.31 0.02
N PRO A 52 8.57 -1.42 -0.68
CA PRO A 52 7.18 -1.82 -0.88
C PRO A 52 6.51 -2.04 0.48
N ASN A 53 5.32 -1.49 0.70
CA ASN A 53 4.70 -1.53 2.02
C ASN A 53 3.21 -1.91 1.95
N GLY A 54 2.31 -0.93 1.88
CA GLY A 54 0.89 -1.20 1.72
C GLY A 54 0.58 -1.85 0.37
N ILE A 55 -0.44 -2.72 0.36
CA ILE A 55 -0.90 -3.45 -0.81
C ILE A 55 -2.42 -3.55 -0.82
N ALA A 56 -3.04 -3.26 -1.96
CA ALA A 56 -4.48 -3.39 -2.17
C ALA A 56 -4.80 -3.95 -3.56
N LEU A 57 -5.89 -4.70 -3.69
CA LEU A 57 -6.28 -5.44 -4.89
C LEU A 57 -7.74 -5.13 -5.21
N ASP A 58 -8.03 -4.90 -6.49
CA ASP A 58 -9.39 -4.89 -7.01
C ASP A 58 -9.49 -5.87 -8.18
N GLU A 59 -10.03 -7.06 -7.89
CA GLU A 59 -10.23 -8.12 -8.89
C GLU A 59 -11.22 -7.71 -9.99
N LYS A 60 -12.21 -6.86 -9.67
CA LYS A 60 -13.19 -6.40 -10.68
C LYS A 60 -12.57 -5.43 -11.67
N ARG A 61 -11.61 -4.62 -11.22
CA ARG A 61 -10.88 -3.66 -12.06
C ARG A 61 -9.60 -4.23 -12.66
N HIS A 62 -9.21 -5.45 -12.26
CA HIS A 62 -7.93 -6.05 -12.63
C HIS A 62 -6.74 -5.15 -12.27
N LYS A 63 -6.72 -4.65 -11.02
CA LYS A 63 -5.66 -3.75 -10.53
C LYS A 63 -5.07 -4.19 -9.19
N LEU A 64 -3.77 -4.01 -9.05
CA LEU A 64 -3.03 -4.08 -7.79
C LEU A 64 -2.39 -2.70 -7.52
N LEU A 65 -2.54 -2.19 -6.31
CA LEU A 65 -1.85 -1.00 -5.82
C LEU A 65 -0.81 -1.39 -4.78
N VAL A 66 0.38 -0.78 -4.87
CA VAL A 66 1.46 -0.99 -3.91
C VAL A 66 2.08 0.37 -3.56
N SER A 67 2.20 0.69 -2.27
CA SER A 67 2.95 1.87 -1.85
C SER A 67 4.44 1.57 -1.78
N ASP A 68 5.26 2.56 -2.13
CA ASP A 68 6.71 2.55 -1.97
C ASP A 68 7.10 3.67 -1.01
N SER A 69 7.45 3.27 0.21
CA SER A 69 7.70 4.15 1.34
C SER A 69 9.11 4.78 1.34
N HIS A 70 9.78 4.80 0.19
CA HIS A 70 11.16 5.27 0.09
C HIS A 70 11.25 6.79 0.32
N PRO A 71 12.05 7.26 1.31
CA PRO A 71 12.20 8.70 1.54
C PRO A 71 12.71 9.44 0.31
N GLY A 72 12.11 10.59 -0.03
CA GLY A 72 12.44 11.35 -1.23
C GLY A 72 11.83 10.78 -2.52
N LYS A 73 11.09 9.67 -2.41
CA LYS A 73 10.36 9.02 -3.51
C LYS A 73 9.10 8.32 -3.00
N SER A 74 8.44 8.86 -1.96
CA SER A 74 7.19 8.28 -1.48
C SER A 74 6.15 8.31 -2.60
N GLN A 75 5.62 7.16 -2.97
CA GLN A 75 4.74 7.02 -4.13
C GLN A 75 3.80 5.82 -3.99
N ILE A 76 2.73 5.83 -4.77
CA ILE A 76 1.85 4.66 -4.95
C ILE A 76 2.00 4.22 -6.40
N MET A 77 2.21 2.93 -6.59
CA MET A 77 2.29 2.28 -7.89
C MET A 77 1.00 1.49 -8.15
N ILE A 78 0.58 1.43 -9.42
CA ILE A 78 -0.52 0.61 -9.89
C ILE A 78 0.00 -0.40 -10.92
N TYR A 79 -0.53 -1.62 -10.88
CA TYR A 79 -0.20 -2.70 -11.79
C TYR A 79 -1.49 -3.29 -12.37
N ASP A 80 -1.39 -3.82 -13.59
CA ASP A 80 -2.42 -4.67 -14.16
C ASP A 80 -2.36 -6.04 -13.48
N LEU A 81 -3.47 -6.46 -12.88
CA LEU A 81 -3.67 -7.79 -12.33
C LEU A 81 -4.18 -8.72 -13.43
N LYS A 82 -3.48 -9.82 -13.65
CA LYS A 82 -3.85 -10.85 -14.62
C LYS A 82 -4.85 -11.83 -14.02
N ASP A 83 -5.58 -12.53 -14.88
CA ASP A 83 -6.54 -13.57 -14.45
C ASP A 83 -5.87 -14.73 -13.70
N ASP A 84 -4.61 -15.00 -14.02
CA ASP A 84 -3.78 -15.98 -13.31
C ASP A 84 -3.26 -15.46 -11.96
N GLY A 85 -3.59 -14.21 -11.60
CA GLY A 85 -3.19 -13.45 -10.40
C GLY A 85 -1.75 -12.91 -10.41
N GLY A 86 -1.03 -13.05 -11.53
CA GLY A 86 0.23 -12.34 -11.73
C GLY A 86 0.01 -10.84 -12.00
N VAL A 87 1.10 -10.08 -12.14
CA VAL A 87 1.03 -8.64 -12.43
C VAL A 87 1.85 -8.24 -13.66
N SER A 88 1.56 -7.06 -14.19
CA SER A 88 2.33 -6.42 -15.26
C SER A 88 2.08 -4.90 -15.30
N ASN A 89 2.77 -4.19 -16.20
CA ASN A 89 2.52 -2.78 -16.51
C ASN A 89 2.52 -1.86 -15.28
N GLY A 90 3.55 -1.97 -14.44
CA GLY A 90 3.74 -1.07 -13.30
C GLY A 90 3.81 0.39 -13.74
N GLN A 91 2.94 1.22 -13.16
CA GLN A 91 2.83 2.64 -13.46
C GLN A 91 2.73 3.45 -12.17
N LEU A 92 3.21 4.69 -12.20
CA LEU A 92 3.00 5.63 -11.12
C LEU A 92 1.51 5.96 -11.03
N PHE A 93 0.90 5.65 -9.88
CA PHE A 93 -0.48 6.03 -9.57
C PHE A 93 -0.52 7.42 -8.92
N TYR A 94 0.38 7.66 -7.96
CA TYR A 94 0.46 8.94 -7.29
C TYR A 94 1.87 9.23 -6.76
N ASP A 95 2.36 10.45 -7.00
CA ASP A 95 3.61 10.98 -6.45
C ASP A 95 3.32 11.78 -5.17
N ALA A 96 3.82 11.28 -4.03
CA ALA A 96 3.62 11.87 -2.72
C ALA A 96 4.78 12.75 -2.25
N VAL A 97 5.85 12.92 -3.05
CA VAL A 97 7.10 13.58 -2.61
C VAL A 97 6.84 15.02 -2.15
N THR A 98 5.90 15.72 -2.78
CA THR A 98 5.54 17.10 -2.37
C THR A 98 4.90 17.18 -0.99
N TYR A 99 4.33 16.08 -0.47
CA TYR A 99 3.75 15.99 0.86
C TYR A 99 4.79 15.69 1.94
N GLU A 100 5.95 15.10 1.60
CA GLU A 100 7.03 14.83 2.57
C GLU A 100 7.52 16.10 3.27
N LYS A 101 7.42 17.26 2.59
CA LYS A 101 7.77 18.57 3.15
C LYS A 101 6.69 19.14 4.09
N GLN A 102 5.48 18.59 4.07
CA GLN A 102 4.33 19.08 4.83
C GLN A 102 4.26 18.45 6.23
N GLY A 103 4.92 17.32 6.44
CA GLY A 103 5.00 16.69 7.75
C GLY A 103 5.49 15.24 7.70
N PRO A 104 5.49 14.55 8.86
CA PRO A 104 6.09 13.24 9.02
C PRO A 104 5.28 12.13 8.34
N GLY A 105 5.92 10.99 8.11
CA GLY A 105 5.29 9.81 7.51
C GLY A 105 5.63 9.65 6.03
N SER A 106 5.00 8.66 5.41
CA SER A 106 5.20 8.25 4.03
C SER A 106 3.88 7.67 3.50
N THR A 107 3.83 7.35 2.22
CA THR A 107 2.94 6.28 1.75
C THR A 107 3.31 4.99 2.48
N ASP A 108 2.34 4.35 3.12
CA ASP A 108 2.48 3.15 3.95
C ASP A 108 1.24 2.26 3.66
N GLY A 109 0.39 1.92 4.63
CA GLY A 109 -0.85 1.18 4.36
C GLY A 109 -1.87 1.92 3.49
N LEU A 110 -2.64 1.15 2.71
CA LEU A 110 -3.77 1.60 1.89
C LEU A 110 -4.85 0.52 1.82
N GLU A 111 -6.09 0.92 1.55
CA GLU A 111 -7.25 0.05 1.43
C GLU A 111 -8.24 0.59 0.38
N ILE A 112 -9.00 -0.30 -0.26
CA ILE A 112 -9.99 0.06 -1.29
C ILE A 112 -11.38 -0.11 -0.70
N HIS A 113 -12.16 0.97 -0.68
CA HIS A 113 -13.56 0.93 -0.29
C HIS A 113 -14.41 0.36 -1.43
N SER A 114 -15.50 -0.36 -1.13
CA SER A 114 -16.39 -0.99 -2.13
C SER A 114 -16.99 -0.02 -3.16
N SER A 115 -17.09 1.26 -2.81
CA SER A 115 -17.48 2.36 -3.73
C SER A 115 -16.46 2.61 -4.85
N GLY A 116 -15.25 2.04 -4.74
CA GLY A 116 -14.13 2.28 -5.64
C GLY A 116 -13.25 3.47 -5.25
N MET A 117 -13.41 4.01 -4.05
CA MET A 117 -12.49 5.02 -3.50
C MET A 117 -11.29 4.34 -2.85
N ILE A 118 -10.11 4.88 -3.09
CA ILE A 118 -8.85 4.38 -2.54
C ILE A 118 -8.45 5.29 -1.38
N PHE A 119 -8.22 4.70 -0.23
CA PHE A 119 -7.71 5.40 0.95
C PHE A 119 -6.27 4.96 1.15
N ALA A 120 -5.33 5.88 1.12
CA ALA A 120 -3.92 5.58 1.32
C ALA A 120 -3.34 6.53 2.35
N THR A 121 -2.52 5.99 3.24
CA THR A 121 -1.64 6.84 4.04
C THR A 121 -0.69 7.60 3.13
N MET A 122 -0.38 8.82 3.54
CA MET A 122 0.45 9.78 2.84
C MET A 122 1.34 10.46 3.89
N PRO A 123 2.46 11.10 3.49
CA PRO A 123 3.13 11.99 4.42
C PRO A 123 2.14 12.99 5.02
N ASN A 124 2.15 13.11 6.35
CA ASN A 124 1.32 13.97 7.17
C ASN A 124 -0.20 13.65 7.22
N GLY A 125 -0.67 12.50 6.72
CA GLY A 125 -2.09 12.19 6.77
C GLY A 125 -2.58 11.06 5.88
N VAL A 126 -3.85 11.13 5.48
CA VAL A 126 -4.50 10.15 4.60
C VAL A 126 -5.03 10.85 3.35
N GLY A 127 -4.68 10.34 2.17
CA GLY A 127 -5.25 10.74 0.90
C GLY A 127 -6.42 9.84 0.48
N ILE A 128 -7.41 10.43 -0.17
CA ILE A 128 -8.55 9.73 -0.77
C ILE A 128 -8.52 9.98 -2.28
N PHE A 129 -8.49 8.90 -3.07
CA PHE A 129 -8.28 8.95 -4.51
C PHE A 129 -9.40 8.25 -5.28
N ASN A 130 -9.59 8.65 -6.53
CA ASN A 130 -10.27 7.82 -7.53
C ASN A 130 -9.24 7.00 -8.34
N TRP A 131 -9.74 6.12 -9.21
CA TRP A 131 -8.89 5.25 -10.05
C TRP A 131 -8.10 5.97 -11.15
N ASP A 132 -8.36 7.25 -11.40
CA ASP A 132 -7.54 8.07 -12.32
C ASP A 132 -6.29 8.64 -11.63
N GLY A 133 -6.04 8.29 -10.36
CA GLY A 133 -4.96 8.86 -9.56
C GLY A 133 -5.25 10.26 -9.04
N LYS A 134 -6.48 10.75 -9.16
CA LYS A 134 -6.85 12.09 -8.67
C LYS A 134 -7.06 12.07 -7.17
N LEU A 135 -6.29 12.88 -6.44
CA LEU A 135 -6.55 13.18 -5.03
C LEU A 135 -7.85 13.99 -4.90
N LEU A 136 -8.86 13.40 -4.27
CA LEU A 136 -10.17 14.01 -4.05
C LEU A 136 -10.25 14.73 -2.70
N ALA A 137 -9.60 14.18 -1.69
CA ALA A 137 -9.55 14.75 -0.35
C ALA A 137 -8.28 14.32 0.37
N TYR A 138 -7.86 15.13 1.34
CA TYR A 138 -6.70 14.88 2.18
C TYR A 138 -7.01 15.21 3.63
N LEU A 139 -6.79 14.25 4.52
CA LEU A 139 -7.00 14.37 5.95
C LEU A 139 -5.65 14.63 6.62
N ALA A 140 -5.38 15.89 6.97
CA ALA A 140 -4.17 16.26 7.69
C ALA A 140 -4.24 15.77 9.15
N MET A 141 -3.41 14.79 9.50
CA MET A 141 -3.49 14.08 10.78
C MET A 141 -2.12 13.87 11.45
N GLY A 142 -1.02 14.29 10.81
CA GLY A 142 0.32 13.93 11.23
C GLY A 142 0.70 12.52 10.74
N GLN A 143 1.64 11.88 11.43
CA GLN A 143 2.14 10.56 11.00
C GLN A 143 1.09 9.46 11.26
N VAL A 144 0.70 8.79 10.19
CA VAL A 144 -0.16 7.60 10.18
C VAL A 144 0.55 6.46 9.44
N THR A 145 0.17 5.22 9.70
CA THR A 145 0.83 4.01 9.21
C THR A 145 -0.10 3.09 8.43
N ASN A 146 -1.38 3.01 8.77
CA ASN A 146 -2.30 2.14 8.07
C ASN A 146 -3.74 2.65 8.12
N VAL A 147 -4.56 2.16 7.22
CA VAL A 147 -5.99 2.41 7.10
C VAL A 147 -6.73 1.10 6.87
N ALA A 148 -7.91 0.94 7.47
CA ALA A 148 -8.76 -0.22 7.24
C ALA A 148 -10.23 0.11 7.50
N PHE A 149 -11.13 -0.57 6.81
CA PHE A 149 -12.55 -0.46 7.07
C PHE A 149 -13.03 -1.53 8.04
N ASN A 150 -14.13 -1.26 8.75
CA ASN A 150 -14.90 -2.34 9.36
C ASN A 150 -15.70 -3.12 8.31
N THR A 151 -16.37 -4.19 8.75
CA THR A 151 -17.08 -5.14 7.88
C THR A 151 -18.15 -4.51 6.98
N ASP A 152 -18.88 -3.50 7.45
CA ASP A 152 -19.91 -2.81 6.66
C ASP A 152 -19.40 -1.54 5.95
N GLU A 153 -18.09 -1.30 6.04
CA GLU A 153 -17.39 -0.13 5.52
C GLU A 153 -17.92 1.23 5.98
N SER A 154 -18.75 1.27 7.03
CA SER A 154 -19.26 2.53 7.57
C SER A 154 -18.22 3.29 8.39
N MET A 155 -17.14 2.63 8.84
CA MET A 155 -16.08 3.20 9.66
C MET A 155 -14.71 2.97 9.07
N LEU A 156 -13.93 4.04 8.95
CA LEU A 156 -12.50 3.99 8.66
C LEU A 156 -11.70 4.01 9.96
N PHE A 157 -10.82 3.04 10.15
CA PHE A 157 -9.80 2.99 11.18
C PHE A 157 -8.47 3.45 10.62
N ILE A 158 -7.70 4.20 11.42
CA ILE A 158 -6.41 4.76 11.01
C ILE A 158 -5.42 4.55 12.15
N THR A 159 -4.32 3.85 11.90
CA THR A 159 -3.24 3.70 12.88
C THR A 159 -2.19 4.77 12.68
N GLY A 160 -1.58 5.22 13.77
CA GLY A 160 -0.34 5.96 13.77
C GLY A 160 0.62 5.42 14.84
N PRO A 161 1.84 5.95 14.95
CA PRO A 161 2.88 5.37 15.83
C PRO A 161 2.48 5.25 17.30
N LYS A 162 1.56 6.10 17.78
CA LYS A 162 1.13 6.16 19.19
C LYS A 162 -0.39 6.20 19.37
N HIS A 163 -1.16 6.14 18.27
CA HIS A 163 -2.59 6.41 18.30
C HIS A 163 -3.34 5.48 17.35
N LEU A 164 -4.60 5.21 17.70
CA LEU A 164 -5.59 4.60 16.82
C LEU A 164 -6.77 5.57 16.72
N TYR A 165 -7.10 5.98 15.49
CA TYR A 165 -8.24 6.83 15.19
C TYR A 165 -9.34 6.01 14.52
N ARG A 166 -10.56 6.51 14.59
CA ARG A 166 -11.69 6.00 13.81
C ARG A 166 -12.56 7.16 13.31
N MET A 167 -13.11 7.04 12.12
CA MET A 167 -13.96 8.03 11.47
C MET A 167 -15.18 7.36 10.84
N GLN A 168 -16.37 7.89 11.14
CA GLN A 168 -17.60 7.46 10.48
C GLN A 168 -17.66 8.04 9.06
N LEU A 169 -17.85 7.17 8.08
CA LEU A 169 -18.08 7.53 6.68
C LEU A 169 -19.57 7.86 6.44
N LYS A 170 -19.83 8.65 5.41
CA LYS A 170 -21.17 9.11 5.00
C LYS A 170 -21.53 8.60 3.63
#